data_AF-A0A4S5AV57-F1
#
_entry.id   AF-A0A4S5AV57-F1
#
_cell.length_a   1.000
_cell.length_b   1.000
_cell.length_c   1.000
_cell.angle_alpha   90.00
_cell.angle_beta   90.00
_cell.angle_gamma   90.00
#
_symmetry.space_group_name_H-M   'P 1'
#
loop_
_entity.id
_entity.type
_entity.pdbx_description
1 polymer ?
#
loop_
_entity_poly.entity_id
_entity_poly.type
_entity_poly.pdbx_seq_one_letter_code
_entity_poly.pdbx_strand_id
1 'polypeptide(L)'
;MPKRPDSPQTEVHVDVEGRTLRLTNLEKVLYPSTGTTKGEVLDYYARIAPVLLPHLAGRPVTRIRWPHGVGDLSFFEKNAPAGTPSWVRTAEVPTTGSRGPSRHGDTLVFPIVDDLPTLIWAVQLAALELHVHQWTVDQDDLPVGADRVVIDLDPGEPAGLHECCQVALLARDALAERGLAAIPVTSGSKGLHLYARLPEPLPSDETSAIAKEVAEELQAQRPQQVTALMTKAKRRGKVFLDWSQNAGSKTTVSPYSLRGTPRPQIATPITWEEVAEGAEDELGLDQFSPTQVLDRVEEYGDLFAP
;
A
#
# COMPACT_ATOMS: atom_id res chain seq x y z
N MET A 1 25.82 3.60 -25.81
CA MET A 1 24.83 2.51 -25.67
C MET A 1 23.93 2.55 -26.90
N PRO A 2 23.68 1.43 -27.58
CA PRO A 2 22.74 1.43 -28.69
C PRO A 2 21.34 1.73 -28.14
N LYS A 3 20.64 2.71 -28.73
CA LYS A 3 19.21 2.92 -28.48
C LYS A 3 18.50 1.61 -28.76
N ARG A 4 17.73 1.09 -27.79
CA ARG A 4 16.75 0.04 -28.05
C ARG A 4 15.85 0.52 -29.20
N PRO A 5 15.51 -0.34 -30.17
CA PRO A 5 14.60 0.03 -31.25
C PRO A 5 13.27 0.48 -30.62
N ASP A 6 12.81 1.67 -30.98
CA ASP A 6 11.51 2.19 -30.56
C ASP A 6 10.42 1.28 -31.15
N SER A 7 9.80 0.46 -30.31
CA SER A 7 8.53 -0.18 -30.65
C SER A 7 7.54 0.92 -31.05
N PRO A 8 6.71 0.73 -32.09
CA PRO A 8 5.73 1.72 -32.50
C PRO A 8 4.87 2.09 -31.28
N GLN A 9 4.89 3.36 -30.89
CA GLN A 9 4.08 3.84 -29.77
C GLN A 9 2.62 3.82 -30.18
N THR A 10 1.91 2.75 -29.82
CA THR A 10 0.45 2.74 -29.85
C THR A 10 -0.05 3.72 -28.80
N GLU A 11 -0.68 4.78 -29.28
CA GLU A 11 -1.36 5.81 -28.50
C GLU A 11 -2.87 5.63 -28.68
N VAL A 12 -3.60 5.61 -27.57
CA VAL A 12 -5.06 5.51 -27.55
C VAL A 12 -5.59 6.60 -26.65
N HIS A 13 -6.61 7.31 -27.13
CA HIS A 13 -7.38 8.23 -26.32
C HIS A 13 -8.63 7.50 -25.82
N VAL A 14 -8.82 7.49 -24.50
CA VAL A 14 -9.98 6.87 -23.86
C VAL A 14 -10.75 7.92 -23.09
N ASP A 15 -12.07 7.84 -23.11
CA ASP A 15 -12.92 8.59 -22.19
C ASP A 15 -13.04 7.80 -20.89
N VAL A 16 -12.70 8.41 -19.77
CA VAL A 16 -12.88 7.87 -18.42
C VAL A 16 -13.72 8.89 -17.67
N GLU A 17 -14.98 8.55 -17.42
CA GLU A 17 -15.92 9.41 -16.69
C GLU A 17 -15.97 10.86 -17.21
N GLY A 18 -15.99 11.04 -18.55
CA GLY A 18 -16.05 12.35 -19.20
C GLY A 18 -14.70 13.09 -19.29
N ARG A 19 -13.59 12.42 -18.92
CA ARG A 19 -12.23 12.94 -19.10
C ARG A 19 -11.49 12.15 -20.18
N THR A 20 -10.97 12.82 -21.20
CA THR A 20 -10.11 12.16 -22.20
C THR A 20 -8.70 11.94 -21.66
N LEU A 21 -8.30 10.68 -21.50
CA LEU A 21 -6.94 10.29 -21.11
C LEU A 21 -6.16 9.73 -22.30
N ARG A 22 -4.88 10.10 -22.37
CA ARG A 22 -3.93 9.59 -23.37
C ARG A 22 -3.16 8.41 -22.80
N LEU A 23 -3.49 7.20 -23.25
CA LEU A 23 -2.81 5.97 -22.89
C LEU A 23 -1.77 5.61 -23.94
N THR A 24 -0.61 5.14 -23.49
CA THR A 24 0.52 4.83 -24.38
C THR A 24 1.28 3.60 -23.91
N ASN A 25 1.89 2.90 -24.86
CA ASN A 25 2.73 1.72 -24.60
C ASN A 25 1.98 0.60 -23.88
N LEU A 26 0.74 0.31 -24.30
CA LEU A 26 -0.12 -0.68 -23.63
C LEU A 26 0.49 -2.09 -23.65
N GLU A 27 1.16 -2.47 -24.74
CA GLU A 27 1.84 -3.77 -24.89
C GLU A 27 3.17 -3.86 -24.13
N LYS A 28 3.61 -2.78 -23.47
CA LYS A 28 4.87 -2.78 -22.74
C LYS A 28 4.80 -3.73 -21.54
N VAL A 29 5.65 -4.74 -21.53
CA VAL A 29 5.80 -5.66 -20.39
C VAL A 29 6.37 -4.90 -19.19
N LEU A 30 5.62 -4.87 -18.08
CA LEU A 30 6.05 -4.31 -16.81
C LEU A 30 6.49 -5.39 -15.82
N TYR A 31 6.01 -6.63 -15.94
CA TYR A 31 6.45 -7.78 -15.15
C TYR A 31 7.04 -8.89 -16.04
N PRO A 32 8.36 -8.92 -16.25
CA PRO A 32 9.00 -9.86 -17.18
C PRO A 32 8.75 -11.34 -16.85
N SER A 33 8.61 -11.70 -15.57
CA SER A 33 8.45 -13.11 -15.15
C SER A 33 7.10 -13.72 -15.54
N THR A 34 6.09 -12.88 -15.76
CA THR A 34 4.72 -13.29 -16.10
C THR A 34 4.27 -12.76 -17.46
N GLY A 35 5.05 -11.89 -18.08
CA GLY A 35 4.66 -11.20 -19.32
C GLY A 35 3.65 -10.06 -19.10
N THR A 36 3.24 -9.77 -17.85
CA THR A 36 2.19 -8.78 -17.56
C THR A 36 2.54 -7.42 -18.14
N THR A 37 1.65 -6.91 -18.97
CA THR A 37 1.76 -5.67 -19.74
C THR A 37 1.16 -4.48 -18.99
N LYS A 38 1.49 -3.28 -19.46
CA LYS A 38 0.91 -2.03 -18.94
C LYS A 38 -0.61 -1.98 -19.16
N GLY A 39 -1.10 -2.52 -20.28
CA GLY A 39 -2.52 -2.63 -20.56
C GLY A 39 -3.26 -3.47 -19.53
N GLU A 40 -2.70 -4.63 -19.16
CA GLU A 40 -3.29 -5.50 -18.12
C GLU A 40 -3.24 -4.86 -16.72
N VAL A 41 -2.17 -4.12 -16.41
CA VAL A 41 -2.09 -3.32 -15.17
C VAL A 41 -3.18 -2.22 -15.14
N LEU A 42 -3.41 -1.54 -16.26
CA LEU A 42 -4.47 -0.55 -16.39
C LEU A 42 -5.86 -1.18 -16.26
N ASP A 43 -6.09 -2.34 -16.88
CA ASP A 43 -7.34 -3.11 -16.77
C ASP A 43 -7.63 -3.51 -15.32
N TYR A 44 -6.64 -4.06 -14.62
CA TYR A 44 -6.78 -4.39 -13.20
C TYR A 44 -7.21 -3.18 -12.38
N TYR A 45 -6.50 -2.06 -12.50
CA TYR A 45 -6.82 -0.86 -11.73
C TYR A 45 -8.18 -0.26 -12.11
N ALA A 46 -8.60 -0.36 -13.37
CA ALA A 46 -9.93 0.07 -13.78
C ALA A 46 -11.03 -0.78 -13.15
N ARG A 47 -10.85 -2.11 -13.10
CA ARG A 47 -11.82 -3.06 -12.56
C ARG A 47 -11.88 -3.06 -11.03
N ILE A 48 -10.75 -2.88 -10.36
CA ILE A 48 -10.67 -2.86 -8.89
C ILE A 48 -11.06 -1.50 -8.29
N ALA A 49 -11.13 -0.45 -9.11
CA ALA A 49 -11.42 0.92 -8.67
C ALA A 49 -12.63 1.05 -7.72
N PRO A 50 -13.77 0.36 -7.92
CA PRO A 50 -14.92 0.49 -7.02
C PRO A 50 -14.63 0.15 -5.56
N VAL A 51 -13.71 -0.78 -5.30
CA VAL A 51 -13.31 -1.16 -3.93
C VAL A 51 -11.99 -0.51 -3.50
N LEU A 52 -11.12 -0.13 -4.42
CA LEU A 52 -9.85 0.54 -4.11
C LEU A 52 -10.05 2.03 -3.76
N LEU A 53 -10.84 2.77 -4.55
CA LEU A 53 -10.96 4.23 -4.41
C LEU A 53 -11.45 4.69 -3.03
N PRO A 54 -12.43 4.01 -2.37
CA PRO A 54 -12.82 4.36 -1.00
C PRO A 54 -11.66 4.36 0.01
N HIS A 55 -10.62 3.56 -0.24
CA HIS A 55 -9.47 3.42 0.66
C HIS A 55 -8.32 4.38 0.35
N LEU A 56 -8.34 4.97 -0.86
CA LEU A 56 -7.49 6.08 -1.27
C LEU A 56 -8.12 7.45 -0.95
N ALA A 57 -9.44 7.48 -0.75
CA ALA A 57 -10.22 8.70 -0.64
C ALA A 57 -9.67 9.66 0.42
N GLY A 58 -9.40 10.91 0.03
CA GLY A 58 -8.87 11.95 0.89
C GLY A 58 -7.45 11.69 1.42
N ARG A 59 -6.72 10.70 0.89
CA ARG A 59 -5.34 10.41 1.32
C ARG A 59 -4.33 10.94 0.30
N PRO A 60 -3.31 11.70 0.73
CA PRO A 60 -2.18 12.05 -0.13
C PRO A 60 -1.42 10.80 -0.58
N VAL A 61 -1.32 10.61 -1.90
CA VAL A 61 -0.76 9.38 -2.48
C VAL A 61 0.70 9.57 -2.89
N THR A 62 1.59 8.81 -2.24
CA THR A 62 2.94 8.53 -2.77
C THR A 62 2.83 7.46 -3.84
N ARG A 63 3.37 7.72 -5.03
CA ARG A 63 3.44 6.71 -6.10
C ARG A 63 4.83 6.11 -6.14
N ILE A 64 4.94 4.80 -6.29
CA ILE A 64 6.20 4.18 -6.70
C ILE A 64 6.06 3.74 -8.14
N ARG A 65 6.96 4.26 -8.98
CA ARG A 65 6.87 4.14 -10.43
C ARG A 65 7.97 3.25 -10.97
N TRP A 66 7.59 2.36 -11.89
CA TRP A 66 8.50 1.52 -12.68
C TRP A 66 8.27 1.80 -14.17
N PRO A 67 8.78 2.93 -14.70
CA PRO A 67 8.54 3.29 -16.10
C PRO A 67 8.97 2.22 -17.08
N HIS A 68 9.97 1.40 -16.73
CA HIS A 68 10.54 0.34 -17.57
C HIS A 68 10.25 -1.09 -17.03
N GLY A 69 9.31 -1.22 -16.09
CA GLY A 69 8.95 -2.49 -15.45
C GLY A 69 9.83 -2.86 -14.25
N VAL A 70 9.42 -3.89 -13.51
CA VAL A 70 10.01 -4.30 -12.22
C VAL A 70 11.43 -4.86 -12.31
N GLY A 71 11.92 -5.14 -13.53
CA GLY A 71 13.30 -5.54 -13.79
C GLY A 71 14.30 -4.37 -13.88
N ASP A 72 13.83 -3.12 -13.77
CA ASP A 72 14.64 -1.90 -13.86
C ASP A 72 14.42 -1.00 -12.62
N LEU A 73 15.10 0.15 -12.57
CA LEU A 73 15.01 1.10 -11.47
C LEU A 73 13.58 1.65 -11.29
N SER A 74 13.19 1.74 -10.03
CA SER A 74 12.00 2.48 -9.61
C SER A 74 12.36 3.76 -8.89
N PHE A 75 11.36 4.63 -8.71
CA PHE A 75 11.49 5.79 -7.85
C PHE A 75 10.18 6.10 -7.14
N PHE A 76 10.32 6.66 -5.94
CA PHE A 76 9.23 7.21 -5.16
C PHE A 76 8.94 8.63 -5.66
N GLU A 77 7.66 8.93 -5.88
CA GLU A 77 7.21 10.23 -6.32
C GLU A 77 6.10 10.71 -5.37
N LYS A 78 6.45 11.67 -4.52
CA LYS A 78 5.54 12.31 -3.57
C LYS A 78 4.84 13.51 -4.22
N ASN A 79 5.63 14.44 -4.75
CA ASN A 79 5.10 15.59 -5.48
C ASN A 79 4.34 15.17 -6.73
N ALA A 80 3.20 15.80 -6.99
CA ALA A 80 2.52 15.74 -8.28
C ALA A 80 3.50 16.21 -9.38
N PRO A 81 3.69 15.42 -10.45
CA PRO A 81 4.68 15.74 -11.47
C PRO A 81 4.29 16.98 -12.28
N ALA A 82 5.28 17.60 -12.93
CA ALA A 82 5.01 18.61 -13.93
C ALA A 82 4.11 18.04 -15.04
N GLY A 83 3.08 18.79 -15.45
CA GLY A 83 2.08 18.31 -16.40
C GLY A 83 0.97 17.45 -15.78
N THR A 84 0.83 17.45 -14.46
CA THR A 84 -0.38 16.94 -13.79
C THR A 84 -1.62 17.64 -14.36
N PRO A 85 -2.64 16.90 -14.83
CA PRO A 85 -3.86 17.50 -15.35
C PRO A 85 -4.56 18.38 -14.31
N SER A 86 -5.16 19.49 -14.74
CA SER A 86 -5.77 20.48 -13.83
C SER A 86 -6.96 19.95 -13.04
N TRP A 87 -7.52 18.80 -13.42
CA TRP A 87 -8.61 18.13 -12.74
C TRP A 87 -8.15 17.15 -11.66
N VAL A 88 -6.84 16.87 -11.57
CA VAL A 88 -6.28 16.06 -10.48
C VAL A 88 -6.24 16.92 -9.23
N ARG A 89 -7.03 16.55 -8.22
CA ARG A 89 -6.99 17.18 -6.90
C ARG A 89 -5.61 16.96 -6.26
N THR A 90 -5.11 17.97 -5.57
CA THR A 90 -3.83 17.90 -4.85
C THR A 90 -3.93 18.53 -3.47
N ALA A 91 -3.18 18.01 -2.50
CA ALA A 91 -3.08 18.59 -1.16
C ALA A 91 -1.63 18.95 -0.82
N GLU A 92 -1.44 20.04 -0.08
CA GLU A 92 -0.14 20.43 0.47
C GLU A 92 0.13 19.69 1.78
N VAL A 93 1.24 18.98 1.84
CA VAL A 93 1.65 18.18 2.99
C VAL A 93 2.95 18.73 3.56
N PRO A 94 3.01 19.10 4.85
CA PRO A 94 4.24 19.58 5.49
C PRO A 94 5.35 18.53 5.46
N THR A 95 6.59 18.94 5.17
CA THR A 95 7.77 18.05 5.24
C THR A 95 8.27 17.84 6.67
N THR A 96 7.44 17.30 7.56
CA THR A 96 7.96 16.90 8.88
C THR A 96 8.84 15.65 8.74
N GLY A 97 10.17 15.80 8.80
CA GLY A 97 11.10 14.67 8.96
C GLY A 97 12.08 14.35 7.81
N SER A 98 12.33 15.26 6.87
CA SER A 98 13.42 15.09 5.90
C SER A 98 14.80 15.14 6.60
N ARG A 99 15.68 14.17 6.35
CA ARG A 99 17.07 14.09 6.89
C ARG A 99 18.06 15.12 6.31
N GLY A 100 17.54 16.20 5.72
CA GLY A 100 18.32 17.36 5.26
C GLY A 100 17.95 18.59 6.09
N PRO A 101 18.70 19.70 5.99
CA PRO A 101 18.30 20.94 6.62
C PRO A 101 16.96 21.39 6.04
N SER A 102 15.87 21.13 6.77
CA SER A 102 14.57 21.69 6.47
C SER A 102 14.68 23.20 6.68
N ARG A 103 14.53 23.97 5.60
CA ARG A 103 14.09 25.34 5.78
C ARG A 103 12.69 25.23 6.36
N HIS A 104 12.42 25.91 7.47
CA HIS A 104 11.06 26.07 7.95
C HIS A 104 10.16 26.48 6.77
N GLY A 105 9.20 25.64 6.38
CA GLY A 105 8.20 25.97 5.36
C GLY A 105 8.18 25.15 4.06
N ASP A 106 8.99 24.08 3.89
CA ASP A 106 8.87 23.27 2.66
C ASP A 106 7.62 22.35 2.74
N THR A 107 6.61 22.60 1.92
CA THR A 107 5.47 21.72 1.67
C THR A 107 5.73 20.85 0.43
N LEU A 108 5.13 19.66 0.39
CA LEU A 108 5.07 18.80 -0.79
C LEU A 108 3.63 18.80 -1.29
N VAL A 109 3.44 18.82 -2.61
CA VAL A 109 2.11 18.83 -3.23
C VAL A 109 1.79 17.42 -3.69
N PHE A 110 0.94 16.70 -2.98
CA PHE A 110 0.59 15.32 -3.31
C PHE A 110 -0.70 15.25 -4.13
N PRO A 111 -0.83 14.32 -5.10
CA PRO A 111 -2.12 14.02 -5.69
C PRO A 111 -3.02 13.29 -4.68
N ILE A 112 -4.30 13.60 -4.75
CA ILE A 112 -5.38 12.87 -4.08
C ILE A 112 -6.09 12.04 -5.16
N VAL A 113 -6.14 10.72 -4.98
CA VAL A 113 -6.66 9.78 -5.97
C VAL A 113 -8.08 9.34 -5.56
N ASP A 114 -9.03 10.25 -5.73
CA ASP A 114 -10.43 10.07 -5.31
C ASP A 114 -11.35 9.53 -6.42
N ASP A 115 -10.88 9.50 -7.67
CA ASP A 115 -11.68 9.13 -8.83
C ASP A 115 -10.95 8.23 -9.83
N LEU A 116 -11.73 7.52 -10.66
CA LEU A 116 -11.20 6.58 -11.65
C LEU A 116 -10.26 7.26 -12.66
N PRO A 117 -10.57 8.46 -13.22
CA PRO A 117 -9.64 9.15 -14.11
C PRO A 117 -8.28 9.44 -13.47
N THR A 118 -8.23 9.86 -12.21
CA THR A 118 -6.98 10.13 -11.50
C THR A 118 -6.19 8.85 -11.25
N LEU A 119 -6.88 7.76 -10.91
CA LEU A 119 -6.27 6.45 -10.77
C LEU A 119 -5.63 5.99 -12.09
N ILE A 120 -6.38 6.03 -13.20
CA ILE A 120 -5.88 5.64 -14.52
C ILE A 120 -4.72 6.54 -14.97
N TRP A 121 -4.76 7.84 -14.67
CA TRP A 121 -3.64 8.74 -14.93
C TRP A 121 -2.37 8.33 -14.16
N ALA A 122 -2.47 8.03 -12.86
CA ALA A 122 -1.34 7.60 -12.06
C ALA A 122 -0.74 6.29 -12.60
N VAL A 123 -1.58 5.32 -12.95
CA VAL A 123 -1.17 4.02 -13.49
C VAL A 123 -0.57 4.16 -14.90
N GLN A 124 -1.09 5.05 -15.73
CA GLN A 124 -0.52 5.39 -17.04
C GLN A 124 0.91 5.95 -16.91
N LEU A 125 1.24 6.60 -15.79
CA LEU A 125 2.61 7.02 -15.45
C LEU A 125 3.49 5.88 -14.91
N ALA A 126 3.00 4.64 -14.97
CA ALA A 126 3.60 3.41 -14.43
C ALA A 126 3.75 3.42 -12.91
N ALA A 127 2.84 4.09 -12.18
CA ALA A 127 2.69 3.92 -10.74
C ALA A 127 2.12 2.54 -10.45
N LEU A 128 2.99 1.57 -10.18
CA LEU A 128 2.56 0.22 -9.83
C LEU A 128 2.10 0.15 -8.38
N GLU A 129 2.77 0.88 -7.48
CA GLU A 129 2.37 0.92 -6.08
C GLU A 129 1.78 2.29 -5.71
N LEU A 130 0.65 2.28 -5.01
CA LEU A 130 -0.01 3.42 -4.41
C LEU A 130 0.14 3.32 -2.90
N HIS A 131 0.87 4.27 -2.31
CA HIS A 131 1.14 4.33 -0.88
C HIS A 131 0.43 5.52 -0.26
N VAL A 132 -0.24 5.31 0.86
CA VAL A 132 -1.07 6.31 1.52
C VAL A 132 -0.67 6.53 2.96
N HIS A 133 -0.94 7.73 3.45
CA HIS A 133 -0.88 8.03 4.87
C HIS A 133 -2.04 7.36 5.62
N GLN A 134 -1.87 7.18 6.94
CA GLN A 134 -2.97 6.70 7.80
C GLN A 134 -3.93 7.83 8.19
N TRP A 135 -3.62 9.06 7.82
CA TRP A 135 -4.47 10.25 7.95
C TRP A 135 -5.01 10.72 6.61
N THR A 136 -6.03 11.58 6.68
CA THR A 136 -6.74 12.15 5.53
C THR A 136 -6.71 13.68 5.55
N VAL A 137 -7.05 14.28 4.42
CA VAL A 137 -7.40 15.69 4.30
C VAL A 137 -8.90 15.90 4.23
N ASP A 138 -9.38 17.04 4.71
CA ASP A 138 -10.77 17.46 4.59
C ASP A 138 -11.06 18.04 3.19
N GLN A 139 -12.20 18.73 3.04
CA GLN A 139 -12.64 19.33 1.77
C GLN A 139 -11.84 20.59 1.40
N ASP A 140 -11.17 21.21 2.36
CA ASP A 140 -10.30 22.36 2.19
C ASP A 140 -8.82 21.93 2.02
N ASP A 141 -8.59 20.63 1.79
CA ASP A 141 -7.28 19.99 1.64
C ASP A 141 -6.38 20.09 2.90
N LEU A 142 -6.97 20.30 4.08
CA LEU A 142 -6.27 20.40 5.35
C LEU A 142 -6.19 19.05 6.08
N PRO A 143 -5.06 18.69 6.72
CA PRO A 143 -4.94 17.44 7.47
C PRO A 143 -5.89 17.36 8.67
N VAL A 144 -6.64 16.25 8.80
CA VAL A 144 -7.65 16.05 9.88
C VAL A 144 -7.12 15.17 11.03
N GLY A 145 -6.26 14.20 10.74
CA GLY A 145 -5.78 13.20 11.69
C GLY A 145 -5.86 11.79 11.13
N ALA A 146 -5.21 10.84 11.78
CA ALA A 146 -5.22 9.43 11.41
C ALA A 146 -6.56 8.79 11.77
N ASP A 147 -7.23 8.17 10.79
CA ASP A 147 -8.52 7.50 10.95
C ASP A 147 -8.39 5.97 11.13
N ARG A 148 -7.15 5.48 11.06
CA ARG A 148 -6.80 4.08 11.27
C ARG A 148 -5.39 3.92 11.82
N VAL A 149 -5.16 2.80 12.49
CA VAL A 149 -3.83 2.29 12.88
C VAL A 149 -3.45 1.16 11.92
N VAL A 150 -2.17 1.05 11.60
CA VAL A 150 -1.60 -0.09 10.87
C VAL A 150 -0.51 -0.79 11.70
N ILE A 151 -0.57 -2.11 11.80
CA ILE A 151 0.52 -2.95 12.30
C ILE A 151 1.13 -3.68 11.11
N ASP A 152 2.36 -3.35 10.75
CA ASP A 152 3.09 -3.98 9.66
C ASP A 152 3.96 -5.13 10.18
N LEU A 153 3.67 -6.34 9.71
CA LEU A 153 4.35 -7.58 10.07
C LEU A 153 5.34 -7.95 8.98
N ASP A 154 6.63 -7.67 9.22
CA ASP A 154 7.74 -7.91 8.29
C ASP A 154 8.59 -9.11 8.76
N PRO A 155 8.56 -10.26 8.06
CA PRO A 155 9.28 -11.44 8.50
C PRO A 155 10.77 -11.34 8.19
N GLY A 156 11.61 -11.56 9.19
CA GLY A 156 13.05 -11.68 9.03
C GLY A 156 13.48 -13.12 8.77
N GLU A 157 14.14 -13.36 7.64
CA GLU A 157 14.58 -14.69 7.21
C GLU A 157 15.24 -15.50 8.35
N PRO A 158 14.93 -16.80 8.52
CA PRO A 158 14.10 -17.63 7.62
C PRO A 158 12.58 -17.52 7.83
N ALA A 159 12.09 -16.68 8.76
CA ALA A 159 10.64 -16.49 8.89
C ALA A 159 10.04 -15.95 7.59
N GLY A 160 8.77 -16.30 7.34
CA GLY A 160 7.98 -15.92 6.18
C GLY A 160 6.55 -15.57 6.54
N LEU A 161 5.64 -15.79 5.59
CA LEU A 161 4.22 -15.44 5.74
C LEU A 161 3.53 -16.30 6.81
N HIS A 162 3.95 -17.55 6.98
CA HIS A 162 3.46 -18.45 8.03
C HIS A 162 3.64 -17.86 9.43
N GLU A 163 4.86 -17.44 9.79
CA GLU A 163 5.11 -16.79 11.08
C GLU A 163 4.37 -15.46 11.20
N CYS A 164 4.21 -14.72 10.09
CA CYS A 164 3.38 -13.51 10.09
C CYS A 164 1.93 -13.82 10.46
N CYS A 165 1.35 -14.92 9.97
CA CYS A 165 -0.01 -15.33 10.31
C CYS A 165 -0.15 -15.68 11.80
N GLN A 166 0.81 -16.42 12.34
CA GLN A 166 0.84 -16.75 13.78
C GLN A 166 0.89 -15.48 14.64
N VAL A 167 1.75 -14.53 14.26
CA VAL A 167 1.88 -13.25 14.97
C VAL A 167 0.67 -12.34 14.73
N ALA A 168 0.03 -12.42 13.57
CA ALA A 168 -1.16 -11.66 13.23
C ALA A 168 -2.34 -12.02 14.15
N LEU A 169 -2.52 -13.31 14.47
CA LEU A 169 -3.55 -13.75 15.42
C LEU A 169 -3.32 -13.16 16.82
N LEU A 170 -2.07 -13.07 17.27
CA LEU A 170 -1.73 -12.43 18.56
C LEU A 170 -1.98 -10.92 18.53
N ALA A 171 -1.61 -10.25 17.43
CA ALA A 171 -1.83 -8.83 17.26
C ALA A 171 -3.31 -8.46 17.11
N ARG A 172 -4.12 -9.34 16.50
CA ARG A 172 -5.58 -9.21 16.49
C ARG A 172 -6.13 -9.14 17.90
N ASP A 173 -5.75 -10.09 18.76
CA ASP A 173 -6.28 -10.21 20.11
C ASP A 173 -5.83 -9.00 20.95
N ALA A 174 -4.57 -8.57 20.83
CA ALA A 174 -4.04 -7.38 21.50
C ALA A 174 -4.75 -6.07 21.06
N LEU A 175 -5.12 -5.95 19.78
CA LEU A 175 -5.92 -4.82 19.27
C LEU A 175 -7.37 -4.91 19.78
N ALA A 176 -7.96 -6.10 19.81
CA ALA A 176 -9.32 -6.32 20.30
C ALA A 176 -9.48 -5.96 21.78
N GLU A 177 -8.47 -6.25 22.62
CA GLU A 177 -8.43 -5.81 24.04
C GLU A 177 -8.48 -4.27 24.19
N ARG A 178 -8.07 -3.54 23.15
CA ARG A 178 -8.13 -2.07 23.07
C ARG A 178 -9.38 -1.55 22.37
N GLY A 179 -10.34 -2.44 22.07
CA GLY A 179 -11.56 -2.10 21.33
C GLY A 179 -11.34 -1.84 19.83
N LEU A 180 -10.20 -2.27 19.28
CA LEU A 180 -9.83 -2.05 17.89
C LEU A 180 -10.01 -3.36 17.09
N ALA A 181 -11.03 -3.41 16.24
CA ALA A 181 -11.24 -4.53 15.34
C ALA A 181 -10.27 -4.45 14.15
N ALA A 182 -9.42 -5.46 14.00
CA ALA A 182 -8.41 -5.51 12.97
C ALA A 182 -8.88 -6.26 11.71
N ILE A 183 -8.49 -5.75 10.54
CA ILE A 183 -8.68 -6.34 9.22
C ILE A 183 -7.31 -6.75 8.67
N PRO A 184 -7.09 -8.04 8.36
CA PRO A 184 -5.82 -8.50 7.81
C PRO A 184 -5.72 -8.26 6.31
N VAL A 185 -4.54 -7.84 5.87
CA VAL A 185 -4.22 -7.56 4.47
C VAL A 185 -2.86 -8.17 4.16
N THR A 186 -2.80 -9.18 3.28
CA THR A 186 -1.49 -9.66 2.80
C THR A 186 -0.77 -8.51 2.11
N SER A 187 0.53 -8.32 2.35
CA SER A 187 1.22 -7.13 1.85
C SER A 187 1.39 -7.13 0.33
N GLY A 188 1.30 -8.29 -0.33
CA GLY A 188 1.75 -8.52 -1.71
C GLY A 188 3.26 -8.63 -1.85
N SER A 189 4.03 -8.66 -0.74
CA SER A 189 5.46 -8.96 -0.75
C SER A 189 5.80 -10.18 0.11
N LYS A 190 6.33 -10.00 1.31
CA LYS A 190 6.73 -11.07 2.22
C LYS A 190 5.82 -11.18 3.45
N GLY A 191 5.23 -10.07 3.86
CA GLY A 191 4.54 -9.94 5.15
C GLY A 191 3.04 -9.69 5.04
N LEU A 192 2.48 -9.16 6.12
CA LEU A 192 1.06 -8.91 6.32
C LEU A 192 0.87 -7.57 7.05
N HIS A 193 -0.19 -6.84 6.74
CA HIS A 193 -0.60 -5.64 7.47
C HIS A 193 -1.90 -5.92 8.21
N LEU A 194 -2.04 -5.40 9.43
CA LEU A 194 -3.30 -5.34 10.15
C LEU A 194 -3.75 -3.89 10.24
N TYR A 195 -4.95 -3.60 9.76
CA TYR A 195 -5.53 -2.27 9.88
C TYR A 195 -6.68 -2.29 10.87
N ALA A 196 -6.74 -1.30 11.76
CA ALA A 196 -7.88 -1.10 12.63
C ALA A 196 -8.39 0.33 12.50
N ARG A 197 -9.69 0.50 12.24
CA ARG A 197 -10.32 1.82 12.18
C ARG A 197 -10.40 2.42 13.57
N LEU A 198 -10.19 3.73 13.66
CA LEU A 198 -10.34 4.49 14.88
C LEU A 198 -11.77 5.05 14.97
N PRO A 199 -12.37 5.11 16.18
CA PRO A 199 -13.71 5.68 16.37
C PRO A 199 -13.74 7.19 16.06
N GLU A 200 -12.61 7.87 16.22
CA GLU A 200 -12.40 9.26 15.86
C GLU A 200 -10.96 9.47 15.35
N PRO A 201 -10.71 10.45 14.46
CA PRO A 201 -9.36 10.73 14.00
C PRO A 201 -8.43 11.16 15.14
N LEU A 202 -7.22 10.59 15.18
CA LEU A 202 -6.21 10.90 16.19
C LEU A 202 -4.95 11.53 15.58
N PRO A 203 -4.20 12.34 16.34
CA PRO A 203 -2.85 12.75 15.94
C PRO A 203 -1.96 11.53 15.64
N SER A 204 -1.10 11.62 14.62
CA SER A 204 -0.25 10.48 14.20
C SER A 204 0.68 9.98 15.31
N ASP A 205 1.11 10.85 16.23
CA ASP A 205 1.93 10.45 17.38
C ASP A 205 1.18 9.52 18.33
N GLU A 206 -0.14 9.73 18.51
CA GLU A 206 -0.99 8.85 19.33
C GLU A 206 -1.19 7.49 18.65
N THR A 207 -1.48 7.47 17.35
CA THR A 207 -1.57 6.19 16.60
C THR A 207 -0.24 5.43 16.57
N SER A 208 0.89 6.14 16.52
CA SER A 208 2.22 5.55 16.63
C SER A 208 2.48 4.97 18.01
N ALA A 209 1.99 5.63 19.07
CA ALA A 209 2.07 5.11 20.44
C ALA A 209 1.27 3.82 20.60
N ILE A 210 0.02 3.78 20.10
CA ILE A 210 -0.83 2.57 20.13
C ILE A 210 -0.13 1.40 19.43
N ALA A 211 0.37 1.61 18.20
CA ALA A 211 1.06 0.56 17.45
C ALA A 211 2.33 0.08 18.15
N LYS A 212 3.07 1.01 18.76
CA LYS A 212 4.30 0.71 19.50
C LYS A 212 4.02 -0.09 20.77
N GLU A 213 2.98 0.26 21.52
CA GLU A 213 2.56 -0.49 22.72
C GLU A 213 2.21 -1.94 22.37
N VAL A 214 1.42 -2.16 21.31
CA VAL A 214 1.11 -3.51 20.82
C VAL A 214 2.40 -4.26 20.43
N ALA A 215 3.32 -3.60 19.73
CA ALA A 215 4.57 -4.23 19.31
C ALA A 215 5.47 -4.60 20.51
N GLU A 216 5.59 -3.73 21.50
CA GLU A 216 6.40 -3.96 22.70
C GLU A 216 5.79 -5.03 23.62
N GLU A 217 4.46 -5.02 23.76
CA GLU A 217 3.71 -6.05 24.47
C GLU A 217 3.94 -7.45 23.86
N LEU A 218 3.73 -7.58 22.55
CA LEU A 218 3.92 -8.87 21.87
C LEU A 218 5.37 -9.33 21.89
N GLN A 219 6.33 -8.41 21.79
CA GLN A 219 7.74 -8.73 21.97
C GLN A 219 8.01 -9.29 23.38
N ALA A 220 7.39 -8.71 24.42
CA ALA A 220 7.56 -9.20 25.79
C ALA A 220 6.93 -10.58 26.00
N GLN A 221 5.77 -10.85 25.40
CA GLN A 221 5.06 -12.12 25.53
C GLN A 221 5.66 -13.26 24.67
N ARG A 222 6.20 -12.92 23.49
CA ARG A 222 6.75 -13.87 22.51
C ARG A 222 8.11 -13.42 21.96
N PRO A 223 9.14 -13.23 22.81
CA PRO A 223 10.43 -12.65 22.40
C PRO A 223 11.21 -13.52 21.41
N GLN A 224 10.85 -14.79 21.25
CA GLN A 224 11.46 -15.69 20.26
C GLN A 224 10.84 -15.55 18.87
N GLN A 225 9.59 -15.07 18.76
CA GLN A 225 8.85 -14.94 17.51
C GLN A 225 8.73 -13.48 17.05
N VAL A 226 8.72 -12.53 17.98
CA VAL A 226 8.41 -11.11 17.71
C VAL A 226 9.61 -10.20 18.05
N THR A 227 9.77 -9.14 17.27
CA THR A 227 10.66 -8.02 17.59
C THR A 227 10.00 -6.68 17.23
N ALA A 228 10.09 -5.69 18.12
CA ALA A 228 9.73 -4.29 17.90
C ALA A 228 10.97 -3.41 17.65
N LEU A 229 12.17 -3.99 17.77
CA LEU A 229 13.43 -3.30 17.55
C LEU A 229 13.70 -3.06 16.06
N MET A 230 13.94 -1.80 15.71
CA MET A 230 14.24 -1.37 14.33
C MET A 230 15.49 -2.04 13.73
N THR A 231 16.43 -2.46 14.58
CA THR A 231 17.72 -3.04 14.16
C THR A 231 17.53 -4.36 13.40
N LYS A 232 17.87 -4.37 12.11
CA LYS A 232 17.76 -5.55 11.22
C LYS A 232 18.43 -6.82 11.78
N ALA A 233 19.56 -6.68 12.48
CA ALA A 233 20.29 -7.81 13.08
C ALA A 233 19.48 -8.60 14.13
N LYS A 234 18.39 -8.02 14.67
CA LYS A 234 17.52 -8.67 15.65
C LYS A 234 16.30 -9.38 15.04
N ARG A 235 16.12 -9.30 13.71
CA ARG A 235 14.95 -9.82 13.00
C ARG A 235 15.08 -11.27 12.55
N ARG A 236 16.28 -11.85 12.52
CA ARG A 236 16.51 -13.20 11.97
C ARG A 236 15.61 -14.24 12.68
N GLY A 237 14.76 -14.90 11.92
CA GLY A 237 13.80 -15.91 12.41
C GLY A 237 12.63 -15.34 13.21
N LYS A 238 12.37 -14.03 13.12
CA LYS A 238 11.31 -13.34 13.85
C LYS A 238 10.48 -12.47 12.93
N VAL A 239 9.25 -12.19 13.32
CA VAL A 239 8.41 -11.16 12.72
C VAL A 239 8.71 -9.83 13.38
N PHE A 240 9.11 -8.85 12.57
CA PHE A 240 9.28 -7.47 13.00
C PHE A 240 7.95 -6.74 12.90
N LEU A 241 7.52 -6.11 13.99
CA LEU A 241 6.33 -5.27 14.04
C LEU A 241 6.76 -3.82 13.80
N ASP A 242 6.64 -3.35 12.55
CA ASP A 242 6.99 -1.98 12.18
C ASP A 242 5.90 -0.98 12.61
N TRP A 243 5.90 -0.65 13.90
CA TRP A 243 5.00 0.37 14.44
C TRP A 243 5.24 1.77 13.84
N SER A 244 6.39 2.02 13.19
CA SER A 244 6.73 3.33 12.65
C SER A 244 5.89 3.73 11.43
N GLN A 245 5.18 2.79 10.81
CA GLN A 245 4.28 3.05 9.68
C GLN A 245 3.13 4.03 10.01
N ASN A 246 2.82 4.24 11.29
CA ASN A 246 1.80 5.18 11.77
C ASN A 246 2.32 6.62 11.91
N ALA A 247 3.63 6.86 11.78
CA ALA A 247 4.16 8.20 11.84
C ALA A 247 3.60 9.04 10.67
N GLY A 248 3.20 10.29 10.93
CA GLY A 248 2.49 11.11 9.94
C GLY A 248 3.25 11.35 8.63
N SER A 249 4.58 11.22 8.63
CA SER A 249 5.44 11.35 7.44
C SER A 249 5.60 10.06 6.62
N LYS A 250 5.12 8.93 7.13
CA LYS A 250 5.20 7.61 6.52
C LYS A 250 3.95 7.30 5.71
N THR A 251 4.12 6.41 4.75
CA THR A 251 3.06 5.90 3.90
C THR A 251 3.21 4.40 3.79
N THR A 252 2.09 3.70 3.74
CA THR A 252 2.02 2.24 3.59
C THR A 252 1.27 1.92 2.30
N VAL A 253 1.60 0.82 1.65
CA VAL A 253 0.92 0.40 0.43
C VAL A 253 -0.58 0.23 0.72
N SER A 254 -1.41 0.84 -0.13
CA SER A 254 -2.87 0.75 -0.01
C SER A 254 -3.33 -0.69 -0.22
N PRO A 255 -4.36 -1.16 0.51
CA PRO A 255 -5.16 -2.30 0.07
C PRO A 255 -5.53 -2.17 -1.41
N TYR A 256 -5.52 -3.29 -2.12
CA TYR A 256 -5.74 -3.44 -3.56
C TYR A 256 -4.68 -2.81 -4.49
N SER A 257 -3.59 -2.26 -3.95
CA SER A 257 -2.47 -1.82 -4.78
C SER A 257 -1.62 -3.01 -5.25
N LEU A 258 -1.18 -2.95 -6.51
CA LEU A 258 -0.10 -3.78 -7.02
C LEU A 258 1.20 -3.56 -6.24
N ARG A 259 2.10 -4.55 -6.32
CA ARG A 259 3.46 -4.53 -5.77
C ARG A 259 4.49 -4.65 -6.87
N GLY A 260 5.59 -3.91 -6.77
CA GLY A 260 6.74 -3.98 -7.66
C GLY A 260 7.66 -5.17 -7.37
N THR A 261 7.08 -6.34 -7.09
CA THR A 261 7.81 -7.60 -6.89
C THR A 261 8.02 -8.31 -8.25
N PRO A 262 8.79 -9.41 -8.33
CA PRO A 262 9.02 -10.09 -9.60
C PRO A 262 7.74 -10.54 -10.31
N ARG A 263 6.67 -10.84 -9.57
CA ARG A 263 5.32 -11.19 -10.05
C ARG A 263 4.34 -10.06 -9.66
N PRO A 264 3.23 -9.84 -10.37
CA PRO A 264 2.29 -8.74 -10.09
C PRO A 264 1.40 -9.04 -8.86
N GLN A 265 2.01 -9.15 -7.67
CA GLN A 265 1.27 -9.42 -6.45
C GLN A 265 0.51 -8.18 -5.97
N ILE A 266 -0.57 -8.40 -5.21
CA ILE A 266 -1.47 -7.37 -4.70
C ILE A 266 -1.45 -7.34 -3.18
N ALA A 267 -1.51 -6.14 -2.58
CA ALA A 267 -1.82 -5.98 -1.17
C ALA A 267 -3.31 -6.31 -0.93
N THR A 268 -3.63 -7.50 -0.42
CA THR A 268 -4.98 -8.06 -0.54
C THR A 268 -5.66 -8.23 0.81
N PRO A 269 -6.81 -7.57 1.06
CA PRO A 269 -7.66 -7.87 2.20
C PRO A 269 -8.10 -9.34 2.22
N ILE A 270 -7.98 -9.98 3.37
CA ILE A 270 -8.29 -11.39 3.59
C ILE A 270 -9.13 -11.58 4.86
N THR A 271 -9.67 -12.77 5.02
CA THR A 271 -10.44 -13.17 6.20
C THR A 271 -9.52 -13.64 7.34
N TRP A 272 -10.04 -13.69 8.57
CA TRP A 272 -9.29 -14.24 9.70
C TRP A 272 -9.18 -15.76 9.64
N GLU A 273 -10.12 -16.43 8.97
CA GLU A 273 -10.09 -17.86 8.65
C GLU A 273 -8.87 -18.18 7.78
N GLU A 274 -8.64 -17.42 6.71
CA GLU A 274 -7.45 -17.57 5.86
C GLU A 274 -6.14 -17.31 6.61
N VAL A 275 -6.14 -16.35 7.55
CA VAL A 275 -4.98 -16.13 8.43
C VAL A 275 -4.76 -17.32 9.37
N ALA A 276 -5.84 -17.92 9.90
CA ALA A 276 -5.74 -19.10 10.76
C ALA A 276 -5.18 -20.30 9.98
N GLU A 277 -5.65 -20.54 8.75
CA GLU A 277 -5.11 -21.57 7.87
C GLU A 277 -3.61 -21.36 7.61
N GLY A 278 -3.20 -20.13 7.28
CA GLY A 278 -1.78 -19.79 7.09
C GLY A 278 -0.93 -19.89 8.38
N ALA A 279 -1.54 -19.79 9.55
CA ALA A 279 -0.86 -19.97 10.84
C ALA A 279 -0.68 -21.44 11.22
N GLU A 280 -1.53 -22.33 10.69
CA GLU A 280 -1.49 -23.78 10.90
C GLU A 280 -0.61 -24.48 9.85
N ASP A 281 -0.65 -24.06 8.60
CA ASP A 281 0.10 -24.62 7.47
C ASP A 281 0.87 -23.52 6.73
N GLU A 282 2.16 -23.76 6.45
CA GLU A 282 3.01 -22.84 5.67
C GLU A 282 2.46 -22.60 4.25
N LEU A 283 1.70 -23.55 3.70
CA LEU A 283 1.05 -23.45 2.39
C LEU A 283 -0.41 -22.99 2.48
N GLY A 284 -0.93 -22.74 3.68
CA GLY A 284 -2.33 -22.35 3.89
C GLY A 284 -2.66 -20.94 3.40
N LEU A 285 -1.66 -20.07 3.24
CA LEU A 285 -1.85 -18.72 2.71
C LEU A 285 -0.67 -18.30 1.81
N ASP A 286 -0.97 -17.68 0.67
CA ASP A 286 0.02 -17.04 -0.21
C ASP A 286 -0.42 -15.60 -0.53
N GLN A 287 0.46 -14.84 -1.17
CA GLN A 287 0.16 -13.55 -1.76
C GLN A 287 -0.65 -13.73 -3.05
N PHE A 288 -1.53 -12.76 -3.35
CA PHE A 288 -2.49 -12.91 -4.45
C PHE A 288 -2.04 -12.18 -5.72
N SER A 289 -2.35 -12.77 -6.87
CA SER A 289 -2.22 -12.16 -8.20
C SER A 289 -3.42 -11.25 -8.55
N PRO A 290 -3.35 -10.42 -9.60
CA PRO A 290 -4.42 -9.47 -9.92
C PRO A 290 -5.74 -10.18 -10.26
N THR A 291 -5.66 -11.28 -11.02
CA THR A 291 -6.83 -12.11 -11.38
C THR A 291 -7.50 -12.69 -10.14
N GLN A 292 -6.72 -13.30 -9.23
CA GLN A 292 -7.26 -13.84 -7.99
C GLN A 292 -7.95 -12.77 -7.14
N VAL A 293 -7.40 -11.56 -7.09
CA VAL A 293 -8.05 -10.46 -6.34
C VAL A 293 -9.36 -10.01 -6.99
N LEU A 294 -9.42 -9.96 -8.32
CA LEU A 294 -10.67 -9.64 -9.01
C LEU A 294 -11.73 -10.70 -8.76
N ASP A 295 -11.38 -12.00 -8.87
CA ASP A 295 -12.29 -13.11 -8.58
C ASP A 295 -12.81 -13.04 -7.12
N ARG A 296 -11.92 -12.73 -6.17
CA ARG A 296 -12.27 -12.56 -4.75
C ARG A 296 -13.21 -11.39 -4.51
N VAL A 297 -13.03 -10.26 -5.20
CA VAL A 297 -13.92 -9.10 -5.04
C VAL A 297 -15.30 -9.41 -5.64
N GLU A 298 -15.36 -10.19 -6.72
CA GLU A 298 -16.63 -10.68 -7.26
C GLU A 298 -17.36 -11.63 -6.28
N GLU A 299 -16.62 -12.46 -5.54
CA GLU A 299 -17.17 -13.42 -4.57
C GLU A 299 -17.53 -12.81 -3.21
N TYR A 300 -16.62 -12.05 -2.61
CA TYR A 300 -16.70 -11.57 -1.24
C TYR A 300 -17.03 -10.07 -1.12
N GLY A 301 -16.96 -9.31 -2.23
CA GLY A 301 -17.00 -7.85 -2.18
C GLY A 301 -15.72 -7.25 -1.59
N ASP A 302 -15.87 -6.10 -0.93
CA ASP A 302 -14.76 -5.39 -0.28
C ASP A 302 -14.57 -5.87 1.16
N LEU A 303 -13.64 -6.82 1.38
CA LEU A 303 -13.27 -7.29 2.73
C LEU A 303 -12.58 -6.22 3.59
N PHE A 304 -12.24 -5.05 3.04
CA PHE A 304 -11.67 -3.92 3.77
C PHE A 304 -12.72 -2.82 4.07
N ALA A 305 -13.93 -2.97 3.57
CA ALA A 305 -15.06 -2.14 3.96
C ALA A 305 -15.35 -2.32 5.47
N PRO A 306 -15.83 -1.27 6.15
CA PRO A 306 -16.29 -1.37 7.53
C PRO A 306 -17.55 -2.23 7.68
#